data_AF-L0I769-F1
#
_entry.id   AF-L0I769-F1
#
_cell.length_a   1.000
_cell.length_b   1.000
_cell.length_c   1.000
_cell.angle_alpha   90.00
_cell.angle_beta   90.00
_cell.angle_gamma   90.00
#
_symmetry.space_group_name_H-M   'P 1'
#
loop_
_entity.id
_entity.type
_entity.pdbx_description
1 polymer ?
#
loop_
_entity_poly.entity_id
_entity_poly.type
_entity_poly.pdbx_seq_one_letter_code
_entity_poly.pdbx_strand_id
1 'polypeptide(L)'
;MNPFNNTLDWSFRGKYARVHGTNRVYEGWVDRIHHKRSSVVLHDATDVTGDRERDLGSVYVRVVETIEVLSPSKTIELVALDDVEPSPLHDQAFEASDEDMRAASRDQFAGGYPVVRPIDDPDRAPYELLNGHKRIEACRRVGLDAHPVEIVEATDEEARELFELAHREQAACEGDSGSDDDPDAGDDAAAQPGGDDSEEQPDLEYASNE
;
A
#
# COMPACT_ATOMS: atom_id res chain seq x y z
N MET A 1 -4.50 -3.79 14.88
CA MET A 1 -3.29 -3.21 14.24
C MET A 1 -3.72 -1.94 13.54
N ASN A 2 -3.02 -0.80 13.70
CA ASN A 2 -3.46 0.47 13.13
C ASN A 2 -2.91 0.61 11.70
N PRO A 3 -3.78 0.75 10.67
CA PRO A 3 -3.38 0.71 9.27
C PRO A 3 -2.40 1.84 8.89
N PHE A 4 -2.56 3.04 9.45
CA PHE A 4 -1.65 4.16 9.21
C PHE A 4 -0.20 3.83 9.59
N ASN A 5 -0.03 3.11 10.70
CA ASN A 5 1.30 2.75 11.20
C ASN A 5 1.96 1.66 10.36
N ASN A 6 1.15 0.74 9.83
CA ASN A 6 1.65 -0.29 8.93
C ASN A 6 2.09 0.34 7.60
N THR A 7 1.29 1.26 7.05
CA THR A 7 1.66 2.00 5.85
C THR A 7 2.97 2.76 6.06
N LEU A 8 3.10 3.50 7.16
CA LEU A 8 4.33 4.23 7.48
C LEU A 8 5.54 3.29 7.57
N ASP A 9 5.47 2.21 8.35
CA ASP A 9 6.58 1.27 8.49
C ASP A 9 6.95 0.63 7.14
N TRP A 10 5.95 0.19 6.37
CA TRP A 10 6.16 -0.42 5.05
C TRP A 10 6.75 0.56 4.03
N SER A 11 6.38 1.84 4.10
CA SER A 11 6.89 2.86 3.17
C SER A 11 8.37 3.19 3.36
N PHE A 12 8.96 2.93 4.53
CA PHE A 12 10.36 3.29 4.81
C PHE A 12 11.27 2.08 5.04
N ARG A 13 10.74 0.97 5.52
CA ARG A 13 11.54 -0.20 5.86
C ARG A 13 12.37 -0.70 4.67
N GLY A 14 13.65 -0.96 4.92
CA GLY A 14 14.61 -1.39 3.91
C GLY A 14 15.10 -0.27 2.98
N LYS A 15 14.65 0.98 3.17
CA LYS A 15 15.12 2.12 2.38
C LYS A 15 16.26 2.83 3.09
N TYR A 16 17.18 3.36 2.30
CA TYR A 16 18.22 4.26 2.80
C TYR A 16 17.63 5.67 2.95
N ALA A 17 17.67 6.21 4.16
CA ALA A 17 17.01 7.45 4.49
C ALA A 17 17.87 8.36 5.37
N ARG A 18 17.67 9.66 5.19
CA ARG A 18 18.11 10.71 6.09
C ARG A 18 17.03 10.98 7.14
N VAL A 19 17.41 10.91 8.40
CA VAL A 19 16.55 11.09 9.57
C VAL A 19 16.97 12.33 10.33
N HIS A 20 16.06 13.29 10.42
CA HIS A 20 16.23 14.52 11.18
C HIS A 20 15.71 14.29 12.60
N GLY A 21 16.62 14.23 13.57
CA GLY A 21 16.30 14.32 14.99
C GLY A 21 16.49 15.75 15.49
N THR A 22 16.13 16.00 16.75
CA THR A 22 16.12 17.36 17.34
C THR A 22 17.42 18.17 17.18
N ASN A 23 18.59 17.52 17.21
CA ASN A 23 19.88 18.20 17.12
C ASN A 23 20.87 17.52 16.17
N ARG A 24 20.45 16.45 15.50
CA ARG A 24 21.34 15.59 14.72
C ARG A 24 20.62 15.05 13.51
N VAL A 25 21.39 14.89 12.44
CA VAL A 25 20.93 14.29 11.20
C VAL A 25 21.70 12.98 11.01
N TYR A 26 20.97 11.91 10.74
CA TYR A 26 21.52 10.58 10.55
C TYR A 26 21.17 10.09 9.15
N GLU A 27 22.06 9.37 8.50
CA GLU A 27 21.78 8.65 7.26
C GLU A 27 21.99 7.15 7.50
N GLY A 28 21.06 6.31 7.09
CA GLY A 28 21.16 4.87 7.32
C GLY A 28 19.98 4.08 6.74
N TRP A 29 20.06 2.75 6.83
CA TRP A 29 18.99 1.85 6.42
C TRP A 29 17.91 1.77 7.49
N VAL A 30 16.66 2.08 7.13
CA VAL A 30 15.54 2.02 8.06
C VAL A 30 15.12 0.57 8.30
N ASP A 31 15.13 0.11 9.56
CA ASP A 31 14.53 -1.18 9.95
C ASP A 31 13.08 -1.03 10.38
N ARG A 32 12.81 -0.07 11.27
CA ARG A 32 11.50 0.07 11.90
C ARG A 32 11.20 1.50 12.32
N ILE A 33 9.94 1.89 12.18
CA ILE A 33 9.41 3.15 12.71
C ILE A 33 8.43 2.90 13.85
N HIS A 34 8.66 3.57 14.98
CA HIS A 34 7.77 3.55 16.13
C HIS A 34 7.00 4.87 16.28
N HIS A 35 5.87 4.96 15.58
CA HIS A 35 4.98 6.13 15.51
C HIS A 35 4.63 6.76 16.88
N LYS A 36 4.25 5.99 17.93
CA LYS A 36 3.85 6.59 19.24
C LYS A 36 4.98 7.34 19.96
N ARG A 37 6.23 7.10 19.57
CA ARG A 37 7.41 7.68 20.23
C ARG A 37 8.22 8.56 19.30
N SER A 38 7.76 8.72 18.05
CA SER A 38 8.51 9.36 16.96
C SER A 38 9.95 8.86 16.94
N SER A 39 10.13 7.54 16.87
CA SER A 39 11.46 6.92 16.92
C SER A 39 11.69 6.04 15.70
N VAL A 40 12.95 5.94 15.28
CA VAL A 40 13.38 5.12 14.14
C VAL A 40 14.60 4.30 14.54
N VAL A 41 14.65 3.05 14.09
CA VAL A 41 15.87 2.23 14.14
C VAL A 41 16.54 2.30 12.78
N LEU A 42 17.82 2.70 12.78
CA LEU A 42 18.69 2.72 11.61
C LEU A 42 19.80 1.69 11.77
N HIS A 43 20.16 1.05 10.65
CA HIS A 43 21.36 0.23 10.50
C HIS A 43 22.35 0.93 9.58
N ASP A 44 23.64 0.66 9.80
CA ASP A 44 24.76 1.29 9.06
C ASP A 44 24.63 2.83 9.05
N ALA A 45 24.31 3.37 10.21
CA ALA A 45 23.95 4.76 10.41
C ALA A 45 25.19 5.63 10.56
N THR A 46 25.23 6.70 9.78
CA THR A 46 26.24 7.76 9.87
C THR A 46 25.60 9.03 10.42
N ASP A 47 26.21 9.63 11.43
CA ASP A 47 25.87 10.98 11.87
C ASP A 47 26.52 11.98 10.91
N VAL A 48 25.68 12.70 10.16
CA VAL A 48 26.09 13.69 9.15
C VAL A 48 25.91 15.12 9.67
N THR A 49 25.84 15.31 10.99
CA THR A 49 25.66 16.62 11.61
C THR A 49 26.93 17.47 11.51
N GLY A 50 26.88 18.53 10.71
CA GLY A 50 28.00 19.46 10.51
C GLY A 50 29.07 18.91 9.56
N ASP A 51 30.31 19.39 9.68
CA ASP A 51 31.38 19.08 8.70
C ASP A 51 32.10 17.74 8.91
N ARG A 52 31.67 16.92 9.88
CA ARG A 52 32.34 15.66 10.21
C ARG A 52 31.35 14.52 10.34
N GLU A 53 31.45 13.59 9.41
CA GLU A 53 30.72 12.33 9.44
C GLU A 53 31.27 11.41 10.54
N ARG A 54 30.37 10.72 11.23
CA ARG A 54 30.72 9.68 12.20
C ARG A 54 29.89 8.43 11.94
N ASP A 55 30.55 7.34 11.60
CA ASP A 55 29.94 6.02 11.54
C ASP A 55 29.56 5.55 12.96
N LEU A 56 28.30 5.12 13.10
CA LEU A 56 27.70 4.69 14.37
C LEU A 56 27.18 3.24 14.30
N GLY A 57 27.14 2.59 13.14
CA GLY A 57 26.52 1.27 12.97
C GLY A 57 25.01 1.26 13.24
N SER A 58 24.52 0.56 14.25
CA SER A 58 23.07 0.50 14.52
C SER A 58 22.64 1.54 15.57
N VAL A 59 21.68 2.40 15.23
CA VAL A 59 21.26 3.53 16.07
C VAL A 59 19.75 3.53 16.27
N TYR A 60 19.34 3.77 17.52
CA TYR A 60 17.96 4.08 17.87
C TYR A 60 17.81 5.60 18.03
N VAL A 61 17.19 6.24 17.04
CA VAL A 61 16.93 7.68 17.05
C VAL A 61 15.59 7.95 17.71
N ARG A 62 15.57 8.87 18.68
CA ARG A 62 14.35 9.31 19.39
C ARG A 62 13.99 10.72 18.95
N VAL A 63 12.69 11.02 18.97
CA VAL A 63 12.15 12.35 18.62
C VAL A 63 12.60 12.75 17.22
N VAL A 64 12.17 11.94 16.26
CA VAL A 64 12.35 12.16 14.83
C VAL A 64 11.32 13.16 14.35
N GLU A 65 11.79 14.18 13.64
CA GLU A 65 11.00 15.25 13.06
C GLU A 65 10.68 14.97 11.60
N THR A 66 11.64 14.44 10.84
CA THR A 66 11.48 14.15 9.40
C THR A 66 12.32 12.94 8.99
N ILE A 67 11.80 12.16 8.04
CA ILE A 67 12.50 11.04 7.41
C ILE A 67 12.42 11.24 5.90
N GLU A 68 13.57 11.33 5.24
CA GLU A 68 13.71 11.56 3.80
C GLU A 68 14.37 10.34 3.17
N VAL A 69 13.73 9.67 2.22
CA VAL A 69 14.38 8.60 1.45
C VAL A 69 15.33 9.25 0.45
N LEU A 70 16.62 8.93 0.52
CA LEU A 70 17.64 9.60 -0.31
C LEU A 70 17.65 9.10 -1.76
N SER A 71 17.28 7.85 -1.98
CA SER A 71 17.17 7.25 -3.31
C SER A 71 15.78 6.64 -3.49
N PRO A 72 14.74 7.47 -3.68
CA PRO A 72 13.40 6.96 -3.92
C PRO A 72 13.37 6.24 -5.28
N SER A 73 12.87 5.01 -5.30
CA SER A 73 12.63 4.27 -6.56
C SER A 73 11.35 4.69 -7.28
N LYS A 74 10.54 5.54 -6.64
CA LYS A 74 9.22 5.94 -7.08
C LYS A 74 8.96 7.38 -6.64
N THR A 75 8.38 8.18 -7.52
CA THR A 75 8.07 9.60 -7.25
C THR A 75 6.60 9.86 -7.51
N ILE A 76 5.97 10.71 -6.71
CA ILE A 76 4.61 11.19 -6.99
C ILE A 76 4.70 12.52 -7.72
N GLU A 77 4.10 12.61 -8.91
CA GLU A 77 4.02 13.84 -9.70
C GLU A 77 2.60 14.10 -10.18
N LEU A 78 2.26 15.38 -10.37
CA LEU A 78 1.00 15.78 -10.96
C LEU A 78 1.14 15.74 -12.49
N VAL A 79 0.47 14.79 -13.13
CA VAL A 79 0.57 14.56 -14.59
C VAL A 79 -0.77 14.86 -15.25
N ALA A 80 -0.74 15.44 -16.45
CA ALA A 80 -1.94 15.71 -17.24
C ALA A 80 -2.57 14.38 -17.69
N LEU A 81 -3.90 14.28 -17.66
CA LEU A 81 -4.58 13.04 -18.03
C LEU A 81 -4.45 12.70 -19.52
N ASP A 82 -4.16 13.70 -20.35
CA ASP A 82 -3.89 13.54 -21.78
C ASP A 82 -2.47 12.99 -22.06
N ASP A 83 -1.55 13.13 -21.09
CA ASP A 83 -0.17 12.62 -21.21
C ASP A 83 -0.05 11.14 -20.77
N VAL A 84 -1.15 10.52 -20.36
CA VAL A 84 -1.19 9.14 -19.84
C VAL A 84 -2.02 8.25 -20.77
N GLU A 85 -1.38 7.25 -21.35
CA GLU A 85 -2.07 6.23 -22.15
C GLU A 85 -2.15 4.87 -21.43
N PRO A 86 -3.20 4.07 -21.67
CA PRO A 86 -3.26 2.71 -21.13
C PRO A 86 -2.16 1.82 -21.72
N SER A 87 -1.73 0.81 -20.95
CA SER A 87 -0.77 -0.16 -21.46
C SER A 87 -1.29 -0.90 -22.71
N PRO A 88 -0.48 -1.09 -23.76
CA PRO A 88 -0.85 -1.89 -24.93
C PRO A 88 -1.16 -3.36 -24.61
N LEU A 89 -0.70 -3.84 -23.45
CA LEU A 89 -0.98 -5.18 -22.95
C LEU A 89 -2.41 -5.34 -22.44
N HIS A 90 -3.22 -4.27 -22.50
CA HIS A 90 -4.57 -4.25 -21.98
C HIS A 90 -5.61 -4.11 -23.11
N ASP A 91 -6.47 -5.13 -23.26
CA ASP A 91 -7.51 -5.19 -24.30
C ASP A 91 -8.93 -4.83 -23.81
N GLN A 92 -9.13 -4.55 -22.50
CA GLN A 92 -10.48 -4.28 -21.96
C GLN A 92 -10.73 -2.81 -21.63
N ALA A 93 -11.99 -2.38 -21.79
CA ALA A 93 -12.44 -1.09 -21.30
C ALA A 93 -12.72 -1.17 -19.79
N PHE A 94 -12.14 -0.25 -19.00
CA PHE A 94 -12.44 -0.17 -17.57
C PHE A 94 -13.67 0.70 -17.34
N GLU A 95 -14.64 0.18 -16.59
CA GLU A 95 -15.70 1.01 -16.02
C GLU A 95 -15.20 1.68 -14.74
N ALA A 96 -15.23 3.01 -14.72
CA ALA A 96 -14.98 3.80 -13.53
C ALA A 96 -15.99 3.43 -12.43
N SER A 97 -15.50 3.18 -11.22
CA SER A 97 -16.36 3.02 -10.05
C SER A 97 -17.01 4.35 -9.69
N ASP A 98 -18.28 4.30 -9.27
CA ASP A 98 -18.97 5.46 -8.70
C ASP A 98 -18.24 6.03 -7.48
N GLU A 99 -17.54 5.18 -6.72
CA GLU A 99 -16.74 5.62 -5.58
C GLU A 99 -15.57 6.50 -6.03
N ASP A 100 -14.82 6.05 -7.03
CA ASP A 100 -13.67 6.78 -7.59
C ASP A 100 -14.14 8.10 -8.22
N MET A 101 -15.27 8.09 -8.94
CA MET A 101 -15.85 9.32 -9.54
C MET A 101 -16.29 10.32 -8.46
N ARG A 102 -16.91 9.85 -7.37
CA ARG A 102 -17.28 10.73 -6.26
C ARG A 102 -16.06 11.31 -5.55
N ALA A 103 -15.03 10.50 -5.32
CA ALA A 103 -13.77 10.95 -4.74
C ALA A 103 -13.08 11.99 -5.64
N ALA A 104 -12.96 11.69 -6.94
CA ALA A 104 -12.39 12.62 -7.92
C ALA A 104 -13.17 13.93 -7.99
N SER A 105 -14.50 13.89 -8.00
CA SER A 105 -15.33 15.10 -8.03
C SER A 105 -15.19 15.94 -6.76
N ARG A 106 -15.23 15.31 -5.59
CA ARG A 106 -15.23 16.03 -4.30
C ARG A 106 -13.83 16.51 -3.92
N ASP A 107 -12.84 15.65 -4.06
CA ASP A 107 -11.50 15.83 -3.49
C ASP A 107 -10.45 16.18 -4.55
N GLN A 108 -10.82 16.16 -5.84
CA GLN A 108 -9.87 16.27 -6.96
C GLN A 108 -8.80 15.16 -6.91
N PHE A 109 -9.14 14.03 -6.28
CA PHE A 109 -8.26 12.89 -6.05
C PHE A 109 -9.08 11.60 -5.98
N ALA A 110 -8.75 10.62 -6.82
CA ALA A 110 -9.47 9.34 -6.93
C ALA A 110 -9.02 8.30 -5.86
N GLY A 111 -8.61 8.75 -4.69
CA GLY A 111 -8.33 7.89 -3.53
C GLY A 111 -7.03 7.09 -3.57
N GLY A 112 -6.19 7.23 -4.60
CA GLY A 112 -4.89 6.58 -4.69
C GLY A 112 -4.05 7.12 -5.85
N TYR A 113 -2.78 6.74 -5.91
CA TYR A 113 -1.86 7.14 -6.98
C TYR A 113 -1.83 6.06 -8.07
N PRO A 114 -2.37 6.32 -9.28
CA PRO A 114 -2.16 5.43 -10.41
C PRO A 114 -0.67 5.30 -10.72
N VAL A 115 -0.23 4.11 -11.13
CA VAL A 115 1.19 3.82 -11.36
C VAL A 115 1.47 3.93 -12.85
N VAL A 116 2.42 4.78 -13.22
CA VAL A 116 2.83 5.01 -14.60
C VAL A 116 4.34 4.79 -14.77
N ARG A 117 4.75 4.52 -16.00
CA ARG A 117 6.16 4.57 -16.42
C ARG A 117 6.37 5.60 -17.54
N PRO A 118 7.51 6.29 -17.59
CA PRO A 118 7.84 7.15 -18.72
C PRO A 118 8.07 6.32 -19.99
N ILE A 119 7.78 6.92 -21.15
CA ILE A 119 8.04 6.35 -22.48
C ILE A 119 8.86 7.36 -23.28
N ASP A 120 9.93 6.87 -23.93
CA ASP A 120 10.79 7.70 -24.79
C ASP A 120 10.31 7.74 -26.27
N ASP A 121 9.09 7.28 -26.56
CA ASP A 121 8.54 7.21 -27.91
C ASP A 121 7.78 8.50 -28.26
N PRO A 122 8.25 9.29 -29.25
CA PRO A 122 7.62 10.56 -29.61
C PRO A 122 6.23 10.41 -30.26
N ASP A 123 5.86 9.21 -30.72
CA ASP A 123 4.56 8.94 -31.33
C ASP A 123 3.50 8.50 -30.31
N ARG A 124 3.89 8.35 -29.03
CA ARG A 124 3.03 7.90 -27.91
C ARG A 124 2.88 9.00 -26.87
N ALA A 125 1.93 8.82 -25.95
CA ALA A 125 1.87 9.68 -24.78
C ALA A 125 3.14 9.50 -23.91
N PRO A 126 3.59 10.55 -23.19
CA PRO A 126 4.81 10.48 -22.38
C PRO A 126 4.79 9.39 -21.29
N TYR A 127 3.62 8.93 -20.87
CA TYR A 127 3.47 7.95 -19.79
C TYR A 127 2.55 6.78 -20.17
N GLU A 128 3.00 5.57 -19.85
CA GLU A 128 2.20 4.35 -19.90
C GLU A 128 1.62 4.02 -18.54
N LEU A 129 0.31 3.78 -18.47
CA LEU A 129 -0.39 3.38 -17.26
C LEU A 129 -0.21 1.88 -16.99
N LEU A 130 0.47 1.55 -15.91
CA LEU A 130 0.67 0.18 -15.44
C LEU A 130 -0.45 -0.27 -14.49
N ASN A 131 -0.97 0.63 -13.66
CA ASN A 131 -2.06 0.34 -12.72
C ASN A 131 -2.90 1.59 -12.42
N GLY A 132 -4.17 1.41 -12.05
CA GLY A 132 -5.06 2.50 -11.67
C GLY A 132 -5.97 2.98 -12.80
N HIS A 133 -6.20 2.16 -13.82
CA HIS A 133 -7.07 2.46 -14.96
C HIS A 133 -8.45 3.00 -14.56
N LYS A 134 -9.13 2.36 -13.59
CA LYS A 134 -10.44 2.81 -13.09
C LYS A 134 -10.41 4.23 -12.51
N ARG A 135 -9.31 4.60 -11.84
CA ARG A 135 -9.13 5.93 -11.24
C ARG A 135 -8.87 7.00 -12.29
N ILE A 136 -8.01 6.71 -13.28
CA ILE A 136 -7.76 7.63 -14.39
C ILE A 136 -9.04 7.85 -15.20
N GLU A 137 -9.79 6.79 -15.50
CA GLU A 137 -11.07 6.89 -16.20
C GLU A 137 -12.10 7.68 -15.40
N ALA A 138 -12.18 7.48 -14.07
CA ALA A 138 -13.04 8.27 -13.20
C ALA A 138 -12.69 9.77 -13.26
N CYS A 139 -11.38 10.10 -13.22
CA CYS A 139 -10.91 11.48 -13.32
C CYS A 139 -11.27 12.12 -14.66
N ARG A 140 -11.14 11.37 -15.76
CA ARG A 140 -11.54 11.83 -17.10
C ARG A 140 -13.04 12.11 -17.19
N ARG A 141 -13.88 11.22 -16.64
CA ARG A 141 -15.35 11.39 -16.65
C ARG A 141 -15.81 12.60 -15.83
N VAL A 142 -15.11 12.90 -14.74
CA VAL A 142 -15.37 14.07 -13.90
C VAL A 142 -14.86 15.36 -14.56
N GLY A 143 -13.95 15.26 -15.54
CA GLY A 143 -13.38 16.40 -16.26
C GLY A 143 -12.20 17.03 -15.52
N LEU A 144 -11.37 16.23 -14.86
CA LEU A 144 -10.09 16.70 -14.32
C LEU A 144 -9.06 16.84 -15.44
N ASP A 145 -8.20 17.86 -15.38
CA ASP A 145 -7.13 18.03 -16.35
C ASP A 145 -5.87 17.22 -16.00
N ALA A 146 -5.63 17.00 -14.69
CA ALA A 146 -4.44 16.34 -14.16
C ALA A 146 -4.75 15.53 -12.91
N HIS A 147 -3.91 14.53 -12.60
CA HIS A 147 -4.02 13.72 -11.39
C HIS A 147 -2.63 13.35 -10.86
N PRO A 148 -2.42 13.27 -9.54
CA PRO A 148 -1.16 12.80 -8.98
C PRO A 148 -0.97 11.30 -9.27
N VAL A 149 0.16 10.93 -9.86
CA VAL A 149 0.52 9.57 -10.25
C VAL A 149 1.87 9.16 -9.65
N GLU A 150 2.06 7.87 -9.46
CA GLU A 150 3.34 7.27 -9.06
C GLU A 150 4.14 6.91 -10.31
N ILE A 151 5.24 7.63 -10.53
CA ILE A 151 6.19 7.39 -11.64
C ILE A 151 7.21 6.35 -11.18
N VAL A 152 7.37 5.30 -11.97
CA VAL A 152 8.35 4.23 -11.76
C VAL A 152 9.19 4.06 -13.03
N GLU A 153 10.51 4.11 -12.86
CA GLU A 153 11.46 3.74 -13.90
C GLU A 153 11.43 2.21 -14.06
N ALA A 154 10.89 1.72 -15.18
CA ALA A 154 10.75 0.30 -15.45
C ALA A 154 11.01 0.01 -16.93
N THR A 155 11.84 -1.00 -17.20
CA THR A 155 12.04 -1.55 -18.56
C THR A 155 10.75 -2.19 -19.08
N ASP A 156 10.68 -2.49 -20.38
CA ASP A 156 9.52 -3.17 -20.97
C ASP A 156 9.18 -4.52 -20.32
N GLU A 157 10.21 -5.28 -19.94
CA GLU A 157 10.00 -6.55 -19.26
C GLU A 157 9.53 -6.35 -17.82
N GLU A 158 10.15 -5.43 -17.07
CA GLU A 158 9.71 -5.11 -15.70
C GLU A 158 8.30 -4.52 -15.69
N ALA A 159 7.95 -3.69 -16.67
CA ALA A 159 6.62 -3.14 -16.83
C ALA A 159 5.59 -4.24 -17.07
N ARG A 160 5.91 -5.22 -17.93
CA ARG A 160 5.07 -6.40 -18.15
C ARG A 160 4.87 -7.20 -16.86
N GLU A 161 5.94 -7.45 -16.11
CA GLU A 161 5.88 -8.16 -14.83
C GLU A 161 5.06 -7.39 -13.77
N LEU A 162 5.26 -6.07 -13.66
CA LEU A 162 4.52 -5.20 -12.74
C LEU A 162 3.04 -5.14 -13.11
N PHE A 163 2.75 -5.03 -14.40
CA PHE A 163 1.39 -5.06 -14.93
C PHE A 163 0.72 -6.41 -14.60
N GLU A 164 1.39 -7.53 -14.87
CA GLU A 164 0.88 -8.85 -14.53
C GLU A 164 0.63 -9.01 -13.03
N LEU A 165 1.56 -8.57 -12.18
CA LEU A 165 1.41 -8.64 -10.73
C LEU A 165 0.21 -7.83 -10.24
N ALA A 166 0.00 -6.63 -10.78
CA ALA A 166 -1.11 -5.75 -10.42
C ALA A 166 -2.48 -6.31 -10.82
N HIS A 167 -2.55 -7.09 -11.90
CA HIS A 167 -3.81 -7.65 -12.42
C HIS A 167 -4.02 -9.13 -12.05
N ARG A 168 -3.00 -9.83 -11.54
CA ARG A 168 -3.08 -11.23 -11.06
C ARG A 168 -4.11 -11.41 -9.95
N GLU A 169 -4.31 -10.41 -9.09
CA GLU A 169 -5.31 -10.45 -8.01
C GLU A 169 -6.75 -10.28 -8.51
N GLN A 170 -6.98 -9.66 -9.67
CA GLN A 170 -8.33 -9.53 -10.24
C GLN A 170 -8.82 -10.86 -10.82
N ALA A 171 -7.95 -11.66 -11.44
CA ALA A 171 -8.30 -12.95 -12.03
C ALA A 171 -8.60 -14.04 -10.97
N ALA A 172 -8.06 -13.93 -9.75
CA ALA A 172 -8.27 -14.93 -8.70
C ALA A 172 -9.65 -14.82 -8.01
N CYS A 173 -10.34 -13.68 -8.13
CA CYS A 173 -11.64 -13.45 -7.49
C CYS A 173 -12.85 -13.71 -8.40
N GLU A 174 -12.66 -13.87 -9.71
CA GLU A 174 -13.75 -14.11 -10.67
C GLU A 174 -13.99 -15.61 -10.97
N GLY A 175 -13.29 -16.51 -10.27
CA GLY A 175 -13.36 -17.96 -10.49
C GLY A 175 -14.31 -18.74 -9.57
N ASP A 176 -14.98 -18.11 -8.60
CA ASP A 176 -15.83 -18.81 -7.62
C ASP A 176 -17.30 -18.35 -7.70
N SER A 177 -17.91 -18.56 -8.86
CA SER A 177 -19.36 -18.58 -8.98
C SER A 177 -19.76 -19.72 -9.92
N GLY A 178 -19.87 -20.92 -9.38
CA GLY A 178 -20.15 -22.14 -10.14
C GLY A 178 -20.81 -23.24 -9.32
N SER A 179 -22.09 -23.04 -9.00
CA SER A 179 -23.13 -24.07 -8.80
C SER A 179 -22.85 -25.24 -7.84
N ASP A 180 -23.33 -25.12 -6.59
CA ASP A 180 -23.73 -26.29 -5.79
C ASP A 180 -25.18 -26.68 -6.18
N ASP A 181 -25.29 -27.49 -7.25
CA ASP A 181 -26.44 -28.36 -7.49
C ASP A 181 -26.25 -29.60 -6.59
N ASP A 182 -27.02 -29.70 -5.51
CA ASP A 182 -26.95 -30.81 -4.56
C ASP A 182 -28.20 -31.70 -4.73
N PRO A 183 -28.11 -32.89 -5.36
CA PRO A 183 -29.21 -33.84 -5.38
C PRO A 183 -29.08 -34.84 -4.23
N ASP A 184 -30.12 -34.84 -3.40
CA ASP A 184 -30.79 -36.02 -2.83
C ASP A 184 -29.91 -37.21 -2.40
N ALA A 185 -29.73 -37.36 -1.08
CA ALA A 185 -29.62 -38.67 -0.45
C ALA A 185 -30.13 -38.58 1.00
N GLY A 186 -31.35 -39.04 1.23
CA GLY A 186 -31.85 -39.35 2.56
C GLY A 186 -31.23 -40.64 3.11
N ASP A 187 -31.11 -40.72 4.45
CA ASP A 187 -31.48 -41.93 5.18
C ASP A 187 -31.76 -41.58 6.66
N ASP A 188 -32.92 -42.02 7.14
CA ASP A 188 -33.41 -41.91 8.51
C ASP A 188 -32.80 -43.03 9.37
N ALA A 189 -32.39 -42.74 10.62
CA ALA A 189 -32.82 -43.49 11.82
C ALA A 189 -32.04 -43.13 13.10
N ALA A 190 -32.78 -42.51 14.03
CA ALA A 190 -32.88 -42.78 15.47
C ALA A 190 -31.64 -43.22 16.31
N ALA A 191 -31.33 -42.43 17.35
CA ALA A 191 -31.52 -42.80 18.77
C ALA A 191 -30.91 -41.76 19.74
N GLN A 192 -31.75 -41.16 20.58
CA GLN A 192 -31.40 -40.65 21.93
C GLN A 192 -31.52 -41.82 22.94
N PRO A 193 -30.88 -41.85 24.14
CA PRO A 193 -30.97 -40.75 25.14
C PRO A 193 -29.86 -40.57 26.20
N GLY A 194 -29.90 -39.41 26.88
CA GLY A 194 -29.66 -39.30 28.33
C GLY A 194 -28.28 -38.79 28.80
N GLY A 195 -28.29 -37.78 29.68
CA GLY A 195 -27.11 -37.36 30.46
C GLY A 195 -27.20 -35.93 30.99
N ASP A 196 -27.81 -35.79 32.16
CA ASP A 196 -27.85 -34.61 33.04
C ASP A 196 -26.47 -34.33 33.66
N ASP A 197 -26.07 -33.07 33.83
CA ASP A 197 -25.59 -32.47 35.10
C ASP A 197 -24.72 -31.20 34.94
N SER A 198 -25.21 -30.12 35.58
CA SER A 198 -24.52 -29.03 36.30
C SER A 198 -23.25 -28.34 35.74
N GLU A 199 -23.41 -27.07 35.33
CA GLU A 199 -22.30 -26.09 35.27
C GLU A 199 -22.20 -25.30 36.59
N GLU A 200 -21.15 -25.58 37.36
CA GLU A 200 -20.73 -24.88 38.56
C GLU A 200 -19.85 -23.67 38.15
N GLN A 201 -20.26 -22.44 38.48
CA GLN A 201 -19.43 -21.24 38.32
C GLN A 201 -18.47 -21.11 39.51
N PRO A 202 -17.19 -20.77 39.33
CA PRO A 202 -16.37 -20.27 40.42
C PRO A 202 -16.31 -18.74 40.43
N ASP A 203 -16.67 -18.18 41.59
CA ASP A 203 -16.49 -16.80 42.02
C ASP A 203 -15.00 -16.38 41.97
N LEU A 204 -14.71 -15.20 41.41
CA LEU A 204 -13.42 -14.55 41.52
C LEU A 204 -13.51 -13.38 42.51
N GLU A 205 -12.95 -13.62 43.69
CA GLU A 205 -12.77 -12.71 44.81
C GLU A 205 -11.82 -11.55 44.44
N TYR A 206 -12.26 -10.31 44.66
CA TYR A 206 -11.41 -9.11 44.59
C TYR A 206 -10.57 -9.00 45.87
N ALA A 207 -9.25 -9.20 45.76
CA ALA A 207 -8.30 -8.80 46.78
C ALA A 207 -7.66 -7.46 46.40
N SER A 208 -8.11 -6.40 47.08
CA SER A 208 -7.41 -5.13 47.22
C SER A 208 -6.05 -5.36 47.88
N ASN A 209 -4.99 -4.74 47.37
CA ASN A 209 -3.78 -4.51 48.15
C ASN A 209 -3.38 -3.04 48.04
N GLU A 210 -3.16 -2.46 49.21
CA GLU A 210 -2.63 -1.13 49.52
C GLU A 210 -1.18 -0.93 49.03
#